data_AF-A0A7W2T334-F1
#
_entry.id   AF-A0A7W2T334-F1
#
_cell.length_a   1.000
_cell.length_b   1.000
_cell.length_c   1.000
_cell.angle_alpha   90.00
_cell.angle_beta   90.00
_cell.angle_gamma   90.00
#
_symmetry.space_group_name_H-M   'P 1'
#
loop_
_entity.id
_entity.type
_entity.pdbx_description
1 polymer ?
#
loop_
_entity_poly.entity_id
_entity_poly.type
_entity_poly.pdbx_seq_one_letter_code
_entity_poly.pdbx_strand_id
1 'polypeptide(L)'
;MSEFSSPEIMLSSSTPVLENIQQWQQKSNSQMTVNGYYRPGAKNAKRIHLLHGTGFSSMTLAAMASQLPKDWSIWLTDVPGHGDSTQPTTRMPNWQKMANTVADAIYLQANVKENGPLIGIGHSMGGVLTLLAAVKYPDLFSEIILLDPVLFKTEMIIAQQLMRTTGTWRKRALVKSVANRTSTWPSLANMKESIANKSFYKAWHPQVISDYCESSTNTRQDNSVQLSCQPSWEASIFGSYPKGLWRAIYKIDIPVEILIAKKSYFFIPKAVKRAARINNIIQWQTFGQHHCFPMEEPIETAKKITDLITSYNPI
;
A
#
# COMPACT_ATOMS: atom_id res chain seq x y z
N MET A 1 -4.16 -1.71 -58.41
CA MET A 1 -3.09 -1.46 -57.42
C MET A 1 -3.56 -0.31 -56.56
N SER A 2 -4.12 -0.62 -55.38
CA SER A 2 -4.62 0.37 -54.42
C SER A 2 -3.90 0.12 -53.10
N GLU A 3 -3.04 1.06 -52.73
CA GLU A 3 -2.30 1.08 -51.48
C GLU A 3 -3.28 1.33 -50.32
N PHE A 4 -3.41 0.35 -49.43
CA PHE A 4 -3.99 0.56 -48.10
C PHE A 4 -2.84 0.85 -47.14
N SER A 5 -2.60 2.14 -46.88
CA SER A 5 -1.83 2.57 -45.71
C SER A 5 -2.70 2.36 -44.47
N SER A 6 -2.25 1.45 -43.59
CA SER A 6 -2.85 1.28 -42.26
C SER A 6 -2.25 2.31 -41.31
N PRO A 7 -3.04 3.01 -40.48
CA PRO A 7 -2.51 3.99 -39.55
C PRO A 7 -1.73 3.28 -38.44
N GLU A 8 -0.43 3.57 -38.35
CA GLU A 8 0.38 3.27 -37.16
C GLU A 8 -0.21 4.00 -35.96
N ILE A 9 -0.86 3.24 -35.09
CA ILE A 9 -1.20 3.69 -33.74
C ILE A 9 0.12 3.78 -32.99
N MET A 10 0.68 4.99 -32.88
CA MET A 10 1.74 5.30 -31.92
C MET A 10 1.22 5.16 -30.49
N LEU A 11 1.23 3.93 -29.97
CA LEU A 11 1.28 3.68 -28.53
C LEU A 11 2.71 4.00 -28.08
N SER A 12 2.91 5.19 -27.52
CA SER A 12 4.07 5.50 -26.68
C SER A 12 4.04 4.56 -25.47
N SER A 13 4.59 3.36 -25.63
CA SER A 13 4.67 2.31 -24.61
C SER A 13 5.89 2.51 -23.72
N SER A 14 6.03 3.69 -23.13
CA SER A 14 7.02 3.85 -22.06
C SER A 14 6.61 2.97 -20.88
N THR A 15 7.39 1.93 -20.60
CA THR A 15 7.27 1.11 -19.39
C THR A 15 7.13 2.04 -18.17
N PRO A 16 6.18 1.82 -17.25
CA PRO A 16 5.88 2.75 -16.15
C PRO A 16 6.93 2.67 -15.04
N VAL A 17 8.19 2.96 -15.35
CA VAL A 17 9.31 2.94 -14.40
C VAL A 17 9.34 4.26 -13.62
N LEU A 18 9.49 4.18 -12.30
CA LEU A 18 9.64 5.36 -11.46
C LEU A 18 11.08 5.85 -11.50
N GLU A 19 11.34 6.90 -12.28
CA GLU A 19 12.67 7.52 -12.42
C GLU A 19 12.98 8.53 -11.31
N ASN A 20 14.26 8.91 -11.19
CA ASN A 20 14.76 9.94 -10.28
C ASN A 20 14.43 9.68 -8.80
N ILE A 21 14.44 8.42 -8.38
CA ILE A 21 14.17 8.04 -7.00
C ILE A 21 15.41 8.09 -6.12
N GLN A 22 15.22 8.51 -4.88
CA GLN A 22 16.22 8.52 -3.83
C GLN A 22 15.72 7.59 -2.72
N GLN A 23 16.58 6.71 -2.22
CA GLN A 23 16.27 6.00 -0.98
C GLN A 23 16.27 6.98 0.19
N TRP A 24 15.35 6.79 1.12
CA TRP A 24 15.33 7.51 2.38
C TRP A 24 15.18 6.57 3.54
N GLN A 25 15.69 7.02 4.68
CA GLN A 25 15.67 6.27 5.93
C GLN A 25 15.44 7.25 7.07
N GLN A 26 14.50 6.92 7.95
CA GLN A 26 14.20 7.73 9.12
C GLN A 26 13.92 6.85 10.34
N LYS A 27 14.52 7.19 11.48
CA LYS A 27 14.13 6.59 12.76
C LYS A 27 12.81 7.19 13.23
N SER A 28 11.86 6.32 13.56
CA SER A 28 10.63 6.68 14.26
C SER A 28 10.88 6.95 15.74
N ASN A 29 9.90 7.54 16.43
CA ASN A 29 9.94 7.73 17.89
C ASN A 29 10.12 6.41 18.65
N SER A 30 9.65 5.30 18.07
CA SER A 30 9.82 3.95 18.62
C SER A 30 11.19 3.32 18.36
N GLN A 31 12.17 4.08 17.86
CA GLN A 31 13.52 3.65 17.48
C GLN A 31 13.56 2.60 16.36
N MET A 32 12.42 2.29 15.75
CA MET A 32 12.37 1.49 14.51
C MET A 32 12.75 2.38 13.34
N THR A 33 13.70 1.90 12.54
CA THR A 33 14.07 2.48 11.24
C THR A 33 12.99 2.16 10.22
N VAL A 34 12.46 3.21 9.58
CA VAL A 34 11.53 3.14 8.46
C VAL A 34 12.29 3.56 7.20
N ASN A 35 12.14 2.76 6.15
CA ASN A 35 12.78 2.98 4.85
C ASN A 35 11.74 3.24 3.77
N GLY A 36 12.20 3.73 2.63
CA GLY A 36 11.40 3.89 1.45
C GLY A 36 12.12 4.61 0.33
N TYR A 37 11.34 5.11 -0.62
CA TYR A 37 11.83 5.83 -1.79
C TYR A 37 11.14 7.18 -1.90
N TYR A 38 11.86 8.16 -2.43
CA TYR A 38 11.41 9.52 -2.62
C TYR A 38 11.67 9.95 -4.05
N ARG A 39 10.63 10.38 -4.77
CA ARG A 39 10.75 11.08 -6.05
C ARG A 39 10.57 12.57 -5.80
N PRO A 40 11.60 13.41 -5.99
CA PRO A 40 11.48 14.85 -5.80
C PRO A 40 10.58 15.48 -6.87
N GLY A 41 9.76 16.43 -6.43
CA GLY A 41 8.94 17.28 -7.29
C GLY A 41 9.29 18.76 -7.15
N ALA A 42 8.47 19.63 -7.73
CA ALA A 42 8.59 21.08 -7.57
C ALA A 42 8.18 21.52 -6.15
N LYS A 43 8.81 22.57 -5.65
CA LYS A 43 8.71 23.04 -4.24
C LYS A 43 7.28 23.26 -3.74
N ASN A 44 6.37 23.73 -4.60
CA ASN A 44 4.99 24.09 -4.23
C ASN A 44 3.94 23.17 -4.87
N ALA A 45 4.35 22.03 -5.43
CA ALA A 45 3.44 21.06 -5.99
C ALA A 45 2.82 20.16 -4.90
N LYS A 46 1.93 19.26 -5.31
CA LYS A 46 1.32 18.30 -4.39
C LYS A 46 2.39 17.36 -3.82
N ARG A 47 2.18 16.96 -2.56
CA ARG A 47 3.10 16.13 -1.79
C ARG A 47 2.36 14.85 -1.39
N ILE A 48 2.82 13.71 -1.88
CA ILE A 48 2.06 12.44 -1.83
C ILE A 48 2.81 11.44 -0.95
N HIS A 49 2.08 10.75 -0.08
CA HIS A 49 2.57 9.59 0.65
C HIS A 49 1.87 8.33 0.16
N LEU A 50 2.63 7.32 -0.28
CA LEU A 50 2.13 6.03 -0.75
C LEU A 50 2.50 4.93 0.26
N LEU A 51 1.50 4.15 0.68
CA LEU A 51 1.66 3.06 1.64
C LEU A 51 1.09 1.74 1.12
N HIS A 52 1.95 0.73 1.02
CA HIS A 52 1.64 -0.56 0.42
C HIS A 52 0.84 -1.50 1.34
N GLY A 53 0.31 -2.58 0.75
CA GLY A 53 -0.42 -3.65 1.44
C GLY A 53 0.47 -4.74 2.05
N THR A 54 -0.15 -5.71 2.74
CA THR A 54 0.54 -6.83 3.40
C THR A 54 1.33 -7.70 2.41
N GLY A 55 2.55 -8.08 2.77
CA GLY A 55 3.37 -9.02 2.00
C GLY A 55 4.09 -8.42 0.79
N PHE A 56 4.03 -7.09 0.63
CA PHE A 56 4.64 -6.32 -0.46
C PHE A 56 5.79 -5.44 0.06
N SER A 57 6.32 -4.57 -0.81
CA SER A 57 7.20 -3.43 -0.50
C SER A 57 6.61 -2.13 -1.07
N SER A 58 7.19 -1.00 -0.72
CA SER A 58 6.79 0.32 -1.23
C SER A 58 6.85 0.40 -2.76
N MET A 59 7.83 -0.26 -3.38
CA MET A 59 8.02 -0.25 -4.83
C MET A 59 6.97 -1.06 -5.60
N THR A 60 6.12 -1.85 -4.93
CA THR A 60 4.94 -2.42 -5.61
C THR A 60 3.94 -1.35 -6.09
N LEU A 61 4.04 -0.12 -5.57
CA LEU A 61 3.28 1.04 -6.02
C LEU A 61 4.08 1.94 -6.97
N ALA A 62 5.33 1.61 -7.31
CA ALA A 62 6.20 2.47 -8.12
C ALA A 62 5.66 2.68 -9.54
N ALA A 63 5.12 1.62 -10.17
CA ALA A 63 4.52 1.74 -11.49
C ALA A 63 3.30 2.67 -11.53
N MET A 64 2.48 2.68 -10.48
CA MET A 64 1.39 3.65 -10.35
C MET A 64 1.97 5.05 -10.07
N ALA A 65 2.95 5.16 -9.17
CA ALA A 65 3.57 6.43 -8.81
C ALA A 65 4.26 7.13 -10.00
N SER A 66 4.81 6.36 -10.95
CA SER A 66 5.50 6.91 -12.13
C SER A 66 4.55 7.66 -13.06
N GLN A 67 3.26 7.34 -12.98
CA GLN A 67 2.20 7.93 -13.78
C GLN A 67 1.50 9.12 -13.09
N LEU A 68 1.86 9.41 -11.84
CA LEU A 68 1.42 10.64 -11.16
C LEU A 68 2.21 11.86 -11.68
N PRO A 69 1.61 13.07 -11.70
CA PRO A 69 2.22 14.28 -12.26
C PRO A 69 3.68 14.48 -11.83
N LYS A 70 4.57 14.77 -12.78
CA LYS A 70 6.02 14.78 -12.56
C LYS A 70 6.49 15.85 -11.58
N ASP A 71 5.73 16.94 -11.45
CA ASP A 71 6.00 18.01 -10.51
C ASP A 71 5.63 17.62 -9.07
N TRP A 72 4.86 16.57 -8.83
CA TRP A 72 4.51 16.14 -7.48
C TRP A 72 5.69 15.44 -6.78
N SER A 73 5.87 15.78 -5.51
CA SER A 73 6.81 15.09 -4.62
C SER A 73 6.17 13.83 -4.06
N ILE A 74 6.81 12.67 -4.19
CA ILE A 74 6.20 11.38 -3.80
C ILE A 74 7.13 10.61 -2.86
N TRP A 75 6.60 10.23 -1.69
CA TRP A 75 7.23 9.30 -0.77
C TRP A 75 6.52 7.95 -0.83
N LEU A 76 7.24 6.89 -1.14
CA LEU A 76 6.81 5.50 -0.99
C LEU A 76 7.45 4.95 0.27
N THR A 77 6.68 4.33 1.16
CA THR A 77 7.19 3.86 2.47
C THR A 77 7.03 2.38 2.65
N ASP A 78 8.07 1.71 3.13
CA ASP A 78 8.01 0.32 3.58
C ASP A 78 7.42 0.25 5.00
N VAL A 79 6.36 -0.53 5.15
CA VAL A 79 5.75 -0.81 6.46
C VAL A 79 6.72 -1.66 7.30
N PRO A 80 6.83 -1.47 8.63
CA PRO A 80 7.63 -2.34 9.49
C PRO A 80 7.41 -3.84 9.22
N GLY A 81 8.52 -4.57 9.01
CA GLY A 81 8.53 -5.99 8.64
C GLY A 81 8.38 -6.26 7.15
N HIS A 82 8.50 -5.24 6.31
CA HIS A 82 8.46 -5.31 4.86
C HIS A 82 9.57 -4.45 4.28
N GLY A 83 9.96 -4.74 3.03
CA GLY A 83 11.06 -4.06 2.35
C GLY A 83 12.29 -3.92 3.25
N ASP A 84 12.89 -2.74 3.26
CA ASP A 84 14.09 -2.50 4.06
C ASP A 84 13.76 -2.01 5.49
N SER A 85 12.47 -1.78 5.80
CA SER A 85 12.04 -1.33 7.14
C SER A 85 12.31 -2.38 8.23
N THR A 86 12.53 -1.88 9.45
CA THR A 86 12.89 -2.71 10.61
C THR A 86 11.92 -3.89 10.79
N GLN A 87 12.49 -5.09 10.93
CA GLN A 87 11.75 -6.31 11.22
C GLN A 87 11.23 -6.31 12.67
N PRO A 88 9.92 -6.49 12.91
CA PRO A 88 9.36 -6.51 14.25
C PRO A 88 9.82 -7.73 15.04
N THR A 89 10.21 -7.54 16.29
CA THR A 89 10.59 -8.63 17.20
C THR A 89 9.37 -9.30 17.86
N THR A 90 8.20 -8.67 17.80
CA THR A 90 6.95 -9.18 18.38
C THR A 90 6.26 -10.17 17.46
N ARG A 91 5.59 -11.19 18.03
CA ARG A 91 4.81 -12.18 17.26
C ARG A 91 3.39 -11.72 16.86
N MET A 92 2.85 -10.70 17.52
CA MET A 92 1.50 -10.20 17.24
C MET A 92 1.59 -8.79 16.65
N PRO A 93 1.14 -8.60 15.40
CA PRO A 93 1.06 -7.28 14.80
C PRO A 93 0.15 -6.35 15.61
N ASN A 94 0.63 -5.12 15.81
CA ASN A 94 -0.15 -4.03 16.38
C ASN A 94 -0.26 -2.94 15.32
N TRP A 95 -1.41 -2.87 14.67
CA TRP A 95 -1.63 -1.99 13.51
C TRP A 95 -1.53 -0.52 13.92
N GLN A 96 -1.93 -0.15 15.13
CA GLN A 96 -1.79 1.22 15.64
C GLN A 96 -0.32 1.57 15.80
N LYS A 97 0.49 0.65 16.35
CA LYS A 97 1.94 0.86 16.45
C LYS A 97 2.58 0.97 15.06
N MET A 98 2.20 0.11 14.11
CA MET A 98 2.70 0.18 12.73
C MET A 98 2.34 1.52 12.06
N ALA A 99 1.09 1.97 12.19
CA ALA A 99 0.64 3.26 11.67
C ALA A 99 1.43 4.42 12.30
N ASN A 100 1.62 4.41 13.63
CA ASN A 100 2.38 5.43 14.34
C ASN A 100 3.84 5.46 13.91
N THR A 101 4.49 4.30 13.80
CA THR A 101 5.88 4.18 13.38
C THR A 101 6.08 4.77 11.98
N VAL A 102 5.18 4.46 11.04
CA VAL A 102 5.19 5.04 9.69
C VAL A 102 4.93 6.55 9.74
N ALA A 103 3.89 6.99 10.45
CA ALA A 103 3.48 8.39 10.56
C ALA A 103 4.60 9.28 11.15
N ASP A 104 5.21 8.86 12.25
CA ASP A 104 6.32 9.58 12.88
C ASP A 104 7.50 9.75 11.91
N ALA A 105 7.86 8.68 11.20
CA ALA A 105 8.97 8.69 10.27
C ALA A 105 8.69 9.59 9.06
N ILE A 106 7.52 9.48 8.43
CA ILE A 106 7.20 10.31 7.26
C ILE A 106 6.99 11.78 7.64
N TYR A 107 6.46 12.06 8.83
CA TYR A 107 6.30 13.43 9.32
C TYR A 107 7.65 14.16 9.38
N LEU A 108 8.69 13.48 9.89
CA LEU A 108 10.06 13.99 9.95
C LEU A 108 10.71 14.01 8.56
N GLN A 109 10.67 12.89 7.83
CA GLN A 109 11.32 12.76 6.52
C GLN A 109 10.82 13.81 5.52
N ALA A 110 9.51 14.04 5.49
CA ALA A 110 8.92 14.99 4.58
C ALA A 110 8.99 16.43 5.13
N ASN A 111 9.48 16.64 6.35
CA ASN A 111 9.51 17.93 7.03
C ASN A 111 8.13 18.60 7.05
N VAL A 112 7.11 17.84 7.49
CA VAL A 112 5.69 18.27 7.46
C VAL A 112 5.46 19.57 8.21
N LYS A 113 6.19 19.79 9.32
CA LYS A 113 6.10 21.01 10.11
C LYS A 113 6.37 22.28 9.29
N GLU A 114 7.37 22.24 8.41
CA GLU A 114 7.78 23.42 7.63
C GLU A 114 7.12 23.47 6.24
N ASN A 115 6.89 22.30 5.63
CA ASN A 115 6.43 22.20 4.24
C ASN A 115 4.92 21.91 4.12
N GLY A 116 4.21 21.77 5.25
CA GLY A 116 2.78 21.48 5.31
C GLY A 116 2.41 19.99 5.25
N PRO A 117 1.12 19.67 5.17
CA PRO A 117 0.63 18.30 5.14
C PRO A 117 0.90 17.60 3.79
N LEU A 118 0.75 16.27 3.80
CA LEU A 118 0.80 15.40 2.63
C LEU A 118 -0.62 15.00 2.19
N ILE A 119 -0.75 14.41 1.01
CA ILE A 119 -1.92 13.62 0.62
C ILE A 119 -1.57 12.14 0.85
N GLY A 120 -2.32 11.48 1.74
CA GLY A 120 -2.03 10.09 2.11
C GLY A 120 -2.79 9.09 1.24
N ILE A 121 -2.08 8.20 0.55
CA ILE A 121 -2.69 7.18 -0.30
C ILE A 121 -2.23 5.80 0.17
N GLY A 122 -3.19 4.97 0.57
CA GLY A 122 -2.88 3.66 1.15
C GLY A 122 -3.67 2.53 0.51
N HIS A 123 -2.98 1.44 0.14
CA HIS A 123 -3.61 0.24 -0.41
C HIS A 123 -3.82 -0.85 0.64
N SER A 124 -4.98 -1.51 0.64
CA SER A 124 -5.24 -2.68 1.49
C SER A 124 -4.97 -2.41 2.98
N MET A 125 -3.98 -3.09 3.59
CA MET A 125 -3.51 -2.80 4.95
C MET A 125 -2.97 -1.37 5.07
N GLY A 126 -2.19 -0.91 4.10
CA GLY A 126 -1.67 0.46 4.03
C GLY A 126 -2.80 1.49 4.13
N GLY A 127 -3.95 1.25 3.48
CA GLY A 127 -5.11 2.13 3.61
C GLY A 127 -5.65 2.24 5.04
N VAL A 128 -5.66 1.14 5.79
CA VAL A 128 -6.05 1.15 7.20
C VAL A 128 -5.00 1.88 8.06
N LEU A 129 -3.71 1.67 7.78
CA LEU A 129 -2.64 2.34 8.51
C LEU A 129 -2.64 3.86 8.25
N THR A 130 -2.86 4.28 7.01
CA THR A 130 -3.02 5.69 6.61
C THR A 130 -4.20 6.34 7.34
N LEU A 131 -5.36 5.67 7.40
CA LEU A 131 -6.52 6.17 8.16
C LEU A 131 -6.21 6.32 9.67
N LEU A 132 -5.57 5.32 10.27
CA LEU A 132 -5.19 5.37 11.68
C LEU A 132 -4.17 6.48 11.96
N ALA A 133 -3.23 6.70 11.05
CA ALA A 133 -2.26 7.79 11.11
C ALA A 133 -2.95 9.16 11.01
N ALA A 134 -3.84 9.36 10.04
CA ALA A 134 -4.56 10.61 9.84
C ALA A 134 -5.32 11.07 11.10
N VAL A 135 -6.00 10.14 11.79
CA VAL A 135 -6.74 10.48 13.04
C VAL A 135 -5.81 10.83 14.20
N LYS A 136 -4.61 10.25 14.24
CA LYS A 136 -3.68 10.47 15.37
C LYS A 136 -2.77 11.69 15.13
N TYR A 137 -2.43 11.97 13.88
CA TYR A 137 -1.55 13.05 13.46
C TYR A 137 -2.34 13.97 12.52
N PRO A 138 -3.21 14.85 13.06
CA PRO A 138 -4.14 15.65 12.26
C PRO A 138 -3.44 16.56 11.24
N ASP A 139 -2.21 17.00 11.53
CA ASP A 139 -1.43 17.86 10.63
C ASP A 139 -0.62 17.07 9.57
N LEU A 140 -0.64 15.73 9.61
CA LEU A 140 0.15 14.91 8.69
C LEU A 140 -0.46 14.89 7.28
N PHE A 141 -1.78 14.80 7.19
CA PHE A 141 -2.48 14.67 5.91
C PHE A 141 -3.55 15.74 5.74
N SER A 142 -3.62 16.35 4.56
CA SER A 142 -4.69 17.27 4.18
C SER A 142 -5.94 16.53 3.70
N GLU A 143 -5.74 15.35 3.11
CA GLU A 143 -6.78 14.42 2.66
C GLU A 143 -6.16 13.02 2.51
N ILE A 144 -6.99 11.99 2.46
CA ILE A 144 -6.54 10.62 2.22
C ILE A 144 -7.37 9.90 1.14
N ILE A 145 -6.69 9.10 0.32
CA ILE A 145 -7.30 8.25 -0.70
C ILE A 145 -6.98 6.79 -0.38
N LEU A 146 -8.01 5.99 -0.11
CA LEU A 146 -7.85 4.60 0.33
C LEU A 146 -8.20 3.64 -0.81
N LEU A 147 -7.21 2.83 -1.22
CA LEU A 147 -7.32 1.88 -2.34
C LEU A 147 -7.67 0.49 -1.81
N ASP A 148 -8.93 0.09 -1.97
CA ASP A 148 -9.52 -1.16 -1.47
C ASP A 148 -9.11 -1.49 -0.02
N PRO A 149 -9.31 -0.57 0.95
CA PRO A 149 -8.81 -0.75 2.31
C PRO A 149 -9.48 -1.95 2.99
N VAL A 150 -8.69 -2.76 3.71
CA VAL A 150 -9.17 -3.95 4.44
C VAL A 150 -9.94 -3.56 5.71
N LEU A 151 -11.04 -2.82 5.57
CA LEU A 151 -11.88 -2.40 6.69
C LEU A 151 -12.60 -3.62 7.28
N PHE A 152 -12.18 -4.03 8.48
CA PHE A 152 -12.81 -5.14 9.20
C PHE A 152 -14.13 -4.69 9.82
N LYS A 153 -15.18 -5.51 9.66
CA LYS A 153 -16.41 -5.35 10.44
C LYS A 153 -16.15 -5.61 11.92
N THR A 154 -16.94 -4.99 12.80
CA THR A 154 -16.82 -5.15 14.25
C THR A 154 -16.85 -6.62 14.67
N GLU A 155 -17.76 -7.40 14.11
CA GLU A 155 -17.91 -8.82 14.43
C GLU A 155 -16.69 -9.63 13.98
N MET A 156 -16.06 -9.24 12.85
CA MET A 156 -14.81 -9.85 12.38
C MET A 156 -13.63 -9.51 13.28
N ILE A 157 -13.56 -8.27 13.79
CA ILE A 157 -12.54 -7.87 14.77
C ILE A 157 -12.67 -8.72 16.04
N ILE A 158 -13.89 -8.85 16.57
CA ILE A 158 -14.18 -9.68 17.76
C ILE A 158 -13.82 -11.15 17.49
N ALA A 159 -14.22 -11.70 16.34
CA ALA A 159 -13.89 -13.07 15.96
C ALA A 159 -12.37 -13.29 15.83
N GLN A 160 -11.64 -12.36 15.20
CA GLN A 160 -10.18 -12.43 15.09
C GLN A 160 -9.51 -12.32 16.47
N GLN A 161 -10.04 -11.52 17.38
CA GLN A 161 -9.56 -11.42 18.76
C GLN A 161 -9.70 -12.75 19.50
N LEU A 162 -10.86 -13.39 19.43
CA LEU A 162 -11.10 -14.71 20.02
C LEU A 162 -10.23 -15.80 19.36
N MET A 163 -10.06 -15.76 18.05
CA MET A 163 -9.17 -16.71 17.36
C MET A 163 -7.72 -16.52 17.77
N ARG A 164 -7.30 -15.29 18.07
CA ARG A 164 -5.96 -14.96 18.56
C ARG A 164 -5.72 -15.48 19.97
N THR A 165 -6.68 -15.31 20.88
CA THR A 165 -6.56 -15.82 22.26
C THR A 165 -6.55 -17.34 22.30
N THR A 166 -7.38 -18.00 21.48
CA THR A 166 -7.45 -19.47 21.40
C THR A 166 -6.35 -20.11 20.55
N GLY A 167 -5.57 -19.32 19.81
CA GLY A 167 -4.55 -19.82 18.88
C GLY A 167 -5.10 -20.43 17.57
N THR A 168 -6.42 -20.51 17.41
CA THR A 168 -7.09 -21.10 16.23
C THR A 168 -6.86 -20.32 14.94
N TRP A 169 -6.44 -19.05 15.03
CA TRP A 169 -6.06 -18.23 13.88
C TRP A 169 -5.01 -18.91 12.98
N ARG A 170 -4.08 -19.68 13.56
CA ARG A 170 -3.03 -20.43 12.82
C ARG A 170 -3.59 -21.55 11.94
N LYS A 171 -4.79 -22.05 12.25
CA LYS A 171 -5.43 -23.14 11.52
C LYS A 171 -6.20 -22.66 10.29
N ARG A 172 -6.43 -21.35 10.15
CA ARG A 172 -7.14 -20.79 8.99
C ARG A 172 -6.36 -21.08 7.71
N ALA A 173 -7.05 -21.57 6.67
CA ALA A 173 -6.43 -21.98 5.41
C ALA A 173 -5.54 -20.89 4.80
N LEU A 174 -6.03 -19.63 4.77
CA LEU A 174 -5.25 -18.49 4.29
C LEU A 174 -3.97 -18.27 5.11
N VAL A 175 -4.06 -18.27 6.44
CA VAL A 175 -2.91 -18.07 7.33
C VAL A 175 -1.88 -19.18 7.15
N LYS A 176 -2.34 -20.43 7.10
CA LYS A 176 -1.47 -21.59 6.87
C LYS A 176 -0.83 -21.54 5.49
N SER A 177 -1.58 -21.17 4.46
CA SER A 177 -1.06 -21.04 3.10
C SER A 177 0.03 -19.97 3.01
N VAL A 178 -0.21 -18.79 3.57
CA VAL A 178 0.77 -17.69 3.60
C VAL A 178 2.01 -18.10 4.40
N ALA A 179 1.85 -18.70 5.58
CA ALA A 179 2.97 -19.09 6.42
C ALA A 179 3.91 -20.13 5.78
N ASN A 180 3.39 -20.93 4.85
CA ASN A 180 4.15 -21.98 4.14
C ASN A 180 4.51 -21.57 2.70
N ARG A 181 4.26 -20.32 2.30
CA ARG A 181 4.54 -19.88 0.94
C ARG A 181 6.05 -19.85 0.68
N THR A 182 6.45 -20.13 -0.56
CA THR A 182 7.84 -19.98 -1.01
C THR A 182 8.35 -18.59 -0.68
N SER A 183 9.50 -18.53 0.01
CA SER A 183 10.11 -17.26 0.43
C SER A 183 11.59 -17.17 0.12
N THR A 184 12.18 -18.18 -0.51
CA THR A 184 13.60 -18.24 -0.87
C THR A 184 13.74 -18.82 -2.26
N TRP A 185 14.65 -18.25 -3.06
CA TRP A 185 14.98 -18.72 -4.40
C TRP A 185 16.50 -18.71 -4.61
N PRO A 186 17.05 -19.58 -5.47
CA PRO A 186 18.50 -19.61 -5.74
C PRO A 186 19.06 -18.31 -6.33
N SER A 187 18.23 -17.52 -6.99
CA SER A 187 18.60 -16.21 -7.55
C SER A 187 17.37 -15.33 -7.75
N LEU A 188 17.59 -14.04 -7.98
CA LEU A 188 16.53 -13.10 -8.39
C LEU A 188 15.84 -13.53 -9.69
N ALA A 189 16.58 -14.09 -10.65
CA ALA A 189 16.01 -14.58 -11.91
C ALA A 189 15.02 -15.73 -11.67
N ASN A 190 15.38 -16.70 -10.83
CA ASN A 190 14.48 -17.80 -10.45
C ASN A 190 13.25 -17.30 -9.68
N MET A 191 13.39 -16.25 -8.88
CA MET A 191 12.23 -15.62 -8.24
C MET A 191 11.29 -14.99 -9.27
N LYS A 192 11.81 -14.19 -10.21
CA LYS A 192 11.00 -13.53 -11.25
C LYS A 192 10.18 -14.56 -12.04
N GLU A 193 10.81 -15.65 -12.47
CA GLU A 193 10.14 -16.75 -13.17
C GLU A 193 9.07 -17.43 -12.29
N SER A 194 9.42 -17.74 -11.03
CA SER A 194 8.49 -18.39 -10.08
C SER A 194 7.27 -17.52 -9.76
N ILE A 195 7.46 -16.20 -9.57
CA ILE A 195 6.40 -15.26 -9.25
C ILE A 195 5.49 -15.04 -10.47
N ALA A 196 6.05 -14.84 -11.66
CA ALA A 196 5.28 -14.63 -12.89
C ALA A 196 4.34 -15.81 -13.21
N ASN A 197 4.71 -17.04 -12.85
CA ASN A 197 3.90 -18.24 -13.07
C ASN A 197 2.80 -18.48 -12.03
N LYS A 198 2.77 -17.72 -10.92
CA LYS A 198 1.75 -17.89 -9.87
C LYS A 198 0.47 -17.16 -10.24
N SER A 199 -0.67 -17.86 -10.12
CA SER A 199 -1.99 -17.33 -10.49
C SER A 199 -2.35 -16.01 -9.81
N PHE A 200 -1.88 -15.77 -8.57
CA PHE A 200 -2.11 -14.51 -7.85
C PHE A 200 -1.51 -13.29 -8.56
N TYR A 201 -0.33 -13.42 -9.17
CA TYR A 201 0.38 -12.32 -9.83
C TYR A 201 0.05 -12.21 -11.32
N LYS A 202 -0.74 -13.13 -11.88
CA LYS A 202 -1.00 -13.21 -13.33
C LYS A 202 -1.60 -11.94 -13.91
N ALA A 203 -2.40 -11.21 -13.13
CA ALA A 203 -3.02 -9.96 -13.56
C ALA A 203 -2.14 -8.72 -13.30
N TRP A 204 -1.02 -8.86 -12.59
CA TRP A 204 -0.17 -7.72 -12.27
C TRP A 204 0.58 -7.23 -13.50
N HIS A 205 0.76 -5.92 -13.58
CA HIS A 205 1.55 -5.33 -14.64
C HIS A 205 3.00 -5.86 -14.59
N PRO A 206 3.64 -6.20 -15.73
CA PRO A 206 4.99 -6.79 -15.74
C PRO A 206 6.04 -5.96 -14.99
N GLN A 207 5.98 -4.62 -15.12
CA GLN A 207 6.86 -3.72 -14.36
C GLN A 207 6.69 -3.90 -12.84
N VAL A 208 5.46 -4.04 -12.34
CA VAL A 208 5.20 -4.23 -10.91
C VAL A 208 5.75 -5.57 -10.41
N ILE A 209 5.71 -6.62 -11.24
CA ILE A 209 6.35 -7.90 -10.93
C ILE A 209 7.87 -7.72 -10.82
N SER A 210 8.49 -6.99 -11.74
CA SER A 210 9.94 -6.70 -11.67
C SER A 210 10.29 -5.92 -10.40
N ASP A 211 9.57 -4.83 -10.14
CA ASP A 211 9.75 -3.97 -8.97
C ASP A 211 9.57 -4.77 -7.67
N TYR A 212 8.54 -5.62 -7.58
CA TYR A 212 8.29 -6.49 -6.44
C TYR A 212 9.46 -7.45 -6.20
N CYS A 213 9.96 -8.13 -7.24
CA CYS A 213 11.04 -9.09 -7.07
C CYS A 213 12.34 -8.41 -6.61
N GLU A 214 12.64 -7.22 -7.14
CA GLU A 214 13.86 -6.48 -6.83
C GLU A 214 13.83 -5.85 -5.42
N SER A 215 12.68 -5.32 -5.00
CA SER A 215 12.58 -4.54 -3.76
C SER A 215 11.99 -5.31 -2.56
N SER A 216 11.28 -6.42 -2.81
CA SER A 216 10.72 -7.25 -1.75
C SER A 216 11.64 -8.41 -1.39
N THR A 217 12.94 -8.30 -1.66
CA THR A 217 13.93 -9.33 -1.33
C THR A 217 15.21 -8.79 -0.72
N ASN A 218 15.86 -9.66 0.04
CA ASN A 218 17.22 -9.50 0.52
C ASN A 218 18.11 -10.55 -0.16
N THR A 219 19.21 -10.10 -0.76
CA THR A 219 20.24 -10.99 -1.30
C THR A 219 21.12 -11.52 -0.17
N ARG A 220 21.33 -12.84 -0.14
CA ARG A 220 22.19 -13.53 0.81
C ARG A 220 23.62 -13.65 0.27
N GLN A 221 24.54 -14.06 1.14
CA GLN A 221 25.96 -14.24 0.79
C GLN A 221 26.18 -15.28 -0.33
N ASP A 222 25.28 -16.25 -0.48
CA ASP A 222 25.33 -17.29 -1.52
C ASP A 222 24.60 -16.88 -2.82
N ASN A 223 24.27 -15.59 -2.98
CA ASN A 223 23.47 -15.03 -4.08
C ASN A 223 22.01 -15.51 -4.15
N SER A 224 21.57 -16.36 -3.21
CA SER A 224 20.16 -16.67 -3.07
C SER A 224 19.39 -15.45 -2.56
N VAL A 225 18.11 -15.36 -2.93
CA VAL A 225 17.24 -14.25 -2.50
C VAL A 225 16.17 -14.76 -1.55
N GLN A 226 15.86 -13.97 -0.54
CA GLN A 226 14.78 -14.24 0.40
C GLN A 226 13.82 -13.06 0.45
N LEU A 227 12.50 -13.33 0.59
CA LEU A 227 11.53 -12.26 0.83
C LEU A 227 11.91 -11.40 2.03
N SER A 228 11.85 -10.08 1.86
CA SER A 228 12.08 -9.13 2.94
C SER A 228 10.97 -9.16 3.99
N CYS A 229 9.73 -9.46 3.58
CA CYS A 229 8.66 -9.83 4.51
C CYS A 229 8.66 -11.35 4.76
N GLN A 230 8.96 -11.75 5.99
CA GLN A 230 8.94 -13.17 6.36
C GLN A 230 7.51 -13.73 6.30
N PRO A 231 7.28 -14.91 5.68
CA PRO A 231 5.95 -15.52 5.61
C PRO A 231 5.24 -15.68 6.95
N SER A 232 5.99 -15.92 8.03
CA SER A 232 5.46 -16.02 9.39
C SER A 232 4.90 -14.68 9.90
N TRP A 233 5.58 -13.58 9.59
CA TRP A 233 5.13 -12.22 9.91
C TRP A 233 3.90 -11.86 9.06
N GLU A 234 3.97 -12.09 7.75
CA GLU A 234 2.87 -11.88 6.80
C GLU A 234 1.59 -12.63 7.24
N ALA A 235 1.72 -13.94 7.53
CA ALA A 235 0.62 -14.76 8.00
C ALA A 235 0.05 -14.26 9.33
N SER A 236 0.90 -13.75 10.22
CA SER A 236 0.45 -13.14 11.45
C SER A 236 -0.39 -11.89 11.17
N ILE A 237 -0.06 -11.07 10.17
CA ILE A 237 -0.88 -9.89 9.80
C ILE A 237 -2.27 -10.34 9.36
N PHE A 238 -2.39 -11.34 8.48
CA PHE A 238 -3.69 -11.89 8.07
C PHE A 238 -4.50 -12.47 9.24
N GLY A 239 -3.83 -13.03 10.23
CA GLY A 239 -4.45 -13.51 11.47
C GLY A 239 -4.72 -12.42 12.52
N SER A 240 -4.45 -11.15 12.24
CA SER A 240 -4.58 -10.03 13.19
C SER A 240 -5.70 -9.04 12.79
N TYR A 241 -5.81 -7.92 13.49
CA TYR A 241 -6.90 -6.96 13.30
C TYR A 241 -6.50 -5.54 13.76
N PRO A 242 -7.07 -4.48 13.16
CA PRO A 242 -6.86 -3.11 13.61
C PRO A 242 -7.74 -2.78 14.82
N LYS A 243 -7.14 -2.54 15.99
CA LYS A 243 -7.88 -2.06 17.17
C LYS A 243 -8.36 -0.63 16.98
N GLY A 244 -9.61 -0.33 17.36
CA GLY A 244 -10.13 1.04 17.28
C GLY A 244 -10.40 1.55 15.85
N LEU A 245 -10.43 0.67 14.84
CA LEU A 245 -10.74 1.05 13.44
C LEU A 245 -12.02 1.90 13.34
N TRP A 246 -13.13 1.44 13.94
CA TRP A 246 -14.40 2.17 13.87
C TRP A 246 -14.39 3.48 14.64
N ARG A 247 -13.57 3.59 15.70
CA ARG A 247 -13.34 4.87 16.39
C ARG A 247 -12.56 5.83 15.51
N ALA A 248 -11.60 5.35 14.71
CA ALA A 248 -10.89 6.18 13.74
C ALA A 248 -11.83 6.66 12.62
N ILE A 249 -12.65 5.76 12.05
CA ILE A 249 -13.69 6.11 11.07
C ILE A 249 -14.64 7.19 11.61
N TYR A 250 -15.05 7.09 12.86
CA TYR A 250 -15.91 8.09 13.48
C TYR A 250 -15.21 9.44 13.72
N LYS A 251 -13.90 9.43 13.98
CA LYS A 251 -13.14 10.62 14.38
C LYS A 251 -12.47 11.36 13.23
N ILE A 252 -12.27 10.73 12.07
CA ILE A 252 -11.58 11.37 10.95
C ILE A 252 -12.33 12.63 10.51
N ASP A 253 -11.60 13.73 10.39
CA ASP A 253 -12.12 15.08 10.15
C ASP A 253 -11.55 15.74 8.89
N ILE A 254 -10.62 15.07 8.20
CA ILE A 254 -10.11 15.44 6.88
C ILE A 254 -10.82 14.65 5.76
N PRO A 255 -10.90 15.17 4.53
CA PRO A 255 -11.49 14.46 3.38
C PRO A 255 -10.95 13.05 3.19
N VAL A 256 -11.85 12.10 2.96
CA VAL A 256 -11.52 10.69 2.71
C VAL A 256 -12.23 10.22 1.44
N GLU A 257 -11.47 9.80 0.45
CA GLU A 257 -11.99 9.12 -0.73
C GLU A 257 -11.63 7.64 -0.68
N ILE A 258 -12.59 6.74 -0.92
CA ILE A 258 -12.36 5.30 -0.92
C ILE A 258 -12.69 4.71 -2.29
N LEU A 259 -11.68 4.13 -2.93
CA LEU A 259 -11.83 3.36 -4.17
C LEU A 259 -11.99 1.88 -3.84
N ILE A 260 -13.10 1.26 -4.27
CA ILE A 260 -13.39 -0.16 -4.03
C ILE A 260 -13.33 -0.93 -5.34
N ALA A 261 -12.62 -2.06 -5.35
CA ALA A 261 -12.57 -2.95 -6.51
C ALA A 261 -13.93 -3.57 -6.83
N LYS A 262 -14.24 -3.73 -8.12
CA LYS A 262 -15.48 -4.42 -8.56
C LYS A 262 -15.58 -5.83 -7.98
N LYS A 263 -14.44 -6.55 -7.91
CA LYS A 263 -14.31 -7.89 -7.31
C LYS A 263 -13.37 -7.84 -6.10
N SER A 264 -13.76 -7.04 -5.10
CA SER A 264 -13.08 -6.96 -3.80
C SER A 264 -13.43 -8.16 -2.89
N TYR A 265 -12.74 -8.27 -1.74
CA TYR A 265 -13.14 -9.20 -0.68
C TYR A 265 -14.55 -8.88 -0.18
N PHE A 266 -15.36 -9.92 0.00
CA PHE A 266 -16.80 -9.82 0.28
C PHE A 266 -17.18 -8.90 1.47
N PHE A 267 -16.26 -8.67 2.42
CA PHE A 267 -16.50 -7.84 3.59
C PHE A 267 -16.23 -6.35 3.37
N ILE A 268 -15.33 -5.99 2.44
CA ILE A 268 -14.87 -4.60 2.22
C ILE A 268 -16.02 -3.68 1.77
N PRO A 269 -16.80 -3.99 0.71
CA PRO A 269 -17.86 -3.07 0.25
C PRO A 269 -18.90 -2.77 1.33
N LYS A 270 -19.25 -3.78 2.15
CA LYS A 270 -20.21 -3.60 3.26
C LYS A 270 -19.65 -2.74 4.39
N ALA A 271 -18.35 -2.86 4.68
CA ALA A 271 -17.68 -2.05 5.69
C ALA A 271 -17.52 -0.59 5.23
N VAL A 272 -17.12 -0.34 3.98
CA VAL A 272 -17.00 1.01 3.42
C VAL A 272 -18.35 1.73 3.38
N LYS A 273 -19.41 1.08 2.89
CA LYS A 273 -20.78 1.63 2.92
C LYS A 273 -21.28 1.93 4.33
N ARG A 274 -20.78 1.23 5.35
CA ARG A 274 -21.08 1.55 6.76
C ARG A 274 -20.25 2.75 7.23
N ALA A 275 -18.97 2.83 6.86
CA ALA A 275 -18.11 3.95 7.20
C ALA A 275 -18.67 5.28 6.70
N ALA A 276 -19.04 5.36 5.41
CA ALA A 276 -19.64 6.54 4.79
C ALA A 276 -21.00 6.96 5.39
N ARG A 277 -21.74 6.02 5.99
CA ARG A 277 -22.98 6.33 6.73
C ARG A 277 -22.73 6.88 8.13
N ILE A 278 -21.61 6.52 8.74
CA ILE A 278 -21.25 6.95 10.10
C ILE A 278 -20.54 8.31 10.06
N ASN A 279 -19.79 8.58 9.00
CA ASN A 279 -19.06 9.82 8.82
C ASN A 279 -19.23 10.30 7.36
N ASN A 280 -19.88 11.44 7.19
CA ASN A 280 -20.25 12.02 5.89
C ASN A 280 -19.06 12.61 5.12
N ILE A 281 -17.91 12.83 5.77
CA ILE A 281 -16.66 13.23 5.11
C ILE A 281 -16.10 12.09 4.25
N ILE A 282 -16.48 10.84 4.54
CA ILE A 282 -16.03 9.67 3.79
C ILE A 282 -16.89 9.49 2.53
N GLN A 283 -16.28 9.76 1.38
CA GLN A 283 -16.82 9.45 0.07
C GLN A 283 -16.25 8.13 -0.45
N TRP A 284 -16.97 7.46 -1.34
CA TRP A 284 -16.51 6.22 -1.93
C TRP A 284 -17.10 5.99 -3.32
N GLN A 285 -16.34 5.26 -4.15
CA GLN A 285 -16.76 4.85 -5.48
C GLN A 285 -16.12 3.52 -5.88
N THR A 286 -16.69 2.88 -6.90
CA THR A 286 -16.14 1.64 -7.45
C THR A 286 -15.10 1.94 -8.52
N PHE A 287 -13.92 1.33 -8.44
CA PHE A 287 -12.84 1.48 -9.41
C PHE A 287 -11.94 0.24 -9.41
N GLY A 288 -11.38 -0.12 -10.56
CA GLY A 288 -10.51 -1.28 -10.72
C GLY A 288 -11.25 -2.62 -10.66
N GLN A 289 -10.59 -3.67 -11.12
CA GLN A 289 -11.18 -4.99 -11.30
C GLN A 289 -11.10 -5.82 -10.02
N HIS A 290 -9.92 -5.98 -9.43
CA HIS A 290 -9.71 -6.79 -8.22
C HIS A 290 -8.98 -6.01 -7.12
N HIS A 291 -8.81 -6.64 -5.96
CA HIS A 291 -8.20 -6.05 -4.77
C HIS A 291 -6.84 -5.39 -5.06
N CYS A 292 -6.04 -5.96 -5.95
CA CYS A 292 -4.71 -5.44 -6.32
C CYS A 292 -4.74 -4.51 -7.53
N PHE A 293 -5.85 -3.79 -7.80
CA PHE A 293 -5.93 -2.84 -8.92
C PHE A 293 -4.77 -1.81 -9.01
N PRO A 294 -4.13 -1.34 -7.91
CA PRO A 294 -2.96 -0.46 -8.05
C PRO A 294 -1.74 -1.14 -8.71
N MET A 295 -1.68 -2.47 -8.67
CA MET A 295 -0.65 -3.31 -9.28
C MET A 295 -1.09 -3.91 -10.62
N GLU A 296 -2.39 -4.19 -10.78
CA GLU A 296 -2.99 -4.74 -12.02
C GLU A 296 -3.20 -3.67 -13.08
N GLU A 297 -3.67 -2.48 -12.67
CA GLU A 297 -4.09 -1.36 -13.51
C GLU A 297 -3.35 -0.06 -13.08
N PRO A 298 -2.00 -0.04 -13.00
CA PRO A 298 -1.26 1.06 -12.38
C PRO A 298 -1.46 2.41 -13.08
N ILE A 299 -1.58 2.41 -14.41
CA ILE A 299 -1.73 3.63 -15.22
C ILE A 299 -3.10 4.26 -14.99
N GLU A 300 -4.15 3.45 -15.09
CA GLU A 300 -5.54 3.85 -14.87
C GLU A 300 -5.75 4.29 -13.42
N THR A 301 -5.13 3.60 -12.47
CA THR A 301 -5.20 3.95 -11.05
C THR A 301 -4.57 5.32 -10.79
N ALA A 302 -3.39 5.58 -11.35
CA ALA A 302 -2.72 6.87 -11.21
C ALA A 302 -3.53 8.01 -11.85
N LYS A 303 -4.13 7.77 -13.02
CA LYS A 303 -5.05 8.73 -13.64
C LYS A 303 -6.23 9.02 -12.72
N LYS A 304 -6.88 7.98 -12.18
CA LYS A 304 -8.02 8.17 -11.27
C LYS A 304 -7.65 8.96 -10.02
N ILE A 305 -6.50 8.69 -9.42
CA ILE A 305 -5.98 9.44 -8.27
C ILE A 305 -5.73 10.91 -8.65
N THR A 306 -5.12 11.15 -9.81
CA THR A 306 -4.83 12.51 -10.30
C THR A 306 -6.12 13.31 -10.51
N ASP A 307 -7.13 12.69 -11.13
CA ASP A 307 -8.43 13.32 -11.34
C ASP A 307 -9.08 13.69 -9.99
N LEU A 308 -9.00 12.81 -8.97
CA LEU A 308 -9.57 13.08 -7.64
C LEU A 308 -8.90 14.26 -6.93
N ILE A 309 -7.57 14.29 -6.94
CA ILE A 309 -6.79 15.35 -6.28
C ILE A 309 -6.94 16.70 -6.98
N THR A 310 -7.07 16.72 -8.30
CA THR A 310 -7.18 17.97 -9.08
C THR A 310 -8.62 18.49 -9.17
N SER A 311 -9.62 17.61 -9.07
CA SER A 311 -11.04 18.03 -9.03
C SER A 311 -11.45 18.61 -7.68
N TYR A 312 -10.66 18.39 -6.63
CA TYR A 312 -10.91 18.93 -5.30
C TYR A 312 -10.45 20.41 -5.24
N ASN A 313 -11.37 21.33 -5.52
CA ASN A 313 -11.20 22.74 -5.16
C ASN A 313 -11.72 22.92 -3.73
N PRO A 314 -10.87 23.24 -2.74
CA PRO A 314 -11.36 23.63 -1.43
C PRO A 314 -12.22 24.89 -1.59
N ILE A 315 -13.46 24.82 -1.13
CA ILE A 315 -14.37 25.96 -0.97
C ILE A 315 -13.81 26.89 0.10
#